data_AF-A0A8W8P223-F1
#
_entry.id   AF-A0A8W8P223-F1
#
_cell.length_a   1.000
_cell.length_b   1.000
_cell.length_c   1.000
_cell.angle_alpha   90.00
_cell.angle_beta   90.00
_cell.angle_gamma   90.00
#
_symmetry.space_group_name_H-M   'P 1'
#
loop_
_entity.id
_entity.type
_entity.pdbx_description
1 polymer ?
#
loop_
_entity_poly.entity_id
_entity_poly.type
_entity_poly.pdbx_seq_one_letter_code
_entity_poly.pdbx_strand_id
1 'polypeptide(L)' 'MPQRCSVPFCCNYGGHQFPKDKQRRFQWRVAIKRLDPLTKKLGEPNDRDVVCHLHFVASDYKDTSA' A
#
# COMPACT_ATOMS: atom_id res chain seq x y z
N MET A 1 16.59 2.04 -4.27
CA MET A 1 15.72 2.97 -5.01
C MET A 1 14.51 3.28 -4.14
N PRO A 2 14.08 4.56 -4.01
CA PRO A 2 12.91 4.89 -3.21
C PRO A 2 11.67 4.22 -3.83
N GLN A 3 11.00 3.38 -3.04
CA GLN A 3 9.80 2.67 -3.46
C GLN A 3 8.67 3.70 -3.56
N ARG A 4 8.08 3.88 -4.75
CA ARG A 4 6.93 4.78 -4.93
C ARG A 4 5.70 4.19 -4.25
N CYS A 5 4.86 5.06 -3.69
CA CYS A 5 3.60 4.63 -3.10
C CYS A 5 2.70 3.92 -4.13
N SER A 6 2.14 2.78 -3.75
CA SER A 6 1.23 1.99 -4.58
C SER A 6 -0.17 2.59 -4.70
N VAL A 7 -0.44 3.69 -3.99
CA VAL A 7 -1.74 4.38 -4.03
C VAL A 7 -1.88 5.18 -5.32
N PRO A 8 -2.96 4.96 -6.11
CA PRO A 8 -3.18 5.73 -7.32
C PRO A 8 -3.26 7.22 -6.98
N PHE A 9 -2.67 8.06 -7.83
CA PHE A 9 -2.54 9.51 -7.64
C PHE A 9 -1.64 9.96 -6.47
N CYS A 10 -0.96 9.04 -5.78
CA CYS A 10 0.04 9.40 -4.79
C CYS A 10 1.43 9.54 -5.42
N CYS A 11 2.05 10.70 -5.23
CA CYS A 11 3.41 10.99 -5.71
C CYS A 11 4.49 10.81 -4.63
N ASN A 12 4.12 10.29 -3.46
CA ASN A 12 5.04 10.10 -2.33
C ASN A 12 5.85 8.80 -2.46
N TYR A 13 6.89 8.72 -1.65
CA TYR A 13 7.83 7.59 -1.61
C TYR A 13 7.94 7.05 -0.18
N GLY A 14 8.28 5.77 -0.08
CA GLY A 14 8.48 5.09 1.19
C GLY A 14 7.18 4.79 1.94
N GLY A 15 7.34 4.25 3.15
CA GLY A 15 6.25 3.83 4.03
C GLY A 15 6.24 2.33 4.29
N HIS A 16 5.07 1.78 4.60
CA HIS A 16 4.92 0.39 4.99
C HIS A 16 4.70 -0.52 3.78
N GLN A 17 5.41 -1.64 3.80
CA GLN A 17 5.12 -2.75 2.90
C GLN A 17 3.76 -3.36 3.20
N PHE A 18 3.18 -4.02 2.20
CA PHE A 18 1.95 -4.76 2.40
C PHE A 18 2.14 -5.86 3.45
N PRO A 19 1.16 -6.05 4.35
CA PRO A 19 1.26 -7.08 5.38
C PRO A 19 1.38 -8.49 4.77
N LYS A 20 2.03 -9.40 5.51
CA LYS A 20 2.12 -10.82 5.16
C LYS A 20 0.77 -11.53 5.31
N ASP A 21 -0.08 -11.02 6.21
CA ASP A 21 -1.42 -11.54 6.44
C ASP A 21 -2.31 -11.37 5.21
N LYS A 22 -2.83 -12.49 4.67
CA LYS A 22 -3.67 -12.49 3.46
C LYS A 22 -4.91 -11.60 3.60
N GLN A 23 -5.54 -11.60 4.77
CA GLN A 23 -6.75 -10.82 5.03
C GLN A 23 -6.46 -9.31 5.06
N ARG A 24 -5.45 -8.88 5.82
CA ARG A 24 -5.05 -7.46 5.87
C ARG A 24 -4.53 -6.98 4.51
N ARG A 25 -3.78 -7.83 3.80
CA ARG A 25 -3.31 -7.54 2.44
C ARG A 25 -4.47 -7.31 1.49
N PHE A 26 -5.52 -8.14 1.56
CA PHE A 26 -6.73 -7.95 0.77
C PHE A 26 -7.46 -6.65 1.14
N GLN A 27 -7.62 -6.34 2.43
CA GLN A 27 -8.21 -5.08 2.88
C GLN A 27 -7.44 -3.87 2.33
N TRP A 28 -6.12 -3.90 2.35
CA TRP A 28 -5.29 -2.83 1.77
C TRP A 28 -5.50 -2.72 0.27
N ARG A 29 -5.49 -3.83 -0.48
CA ARG A 29 -5.77 -3.81 -1.93
C ARG A 29 -7.12 -3.13 -2.23
N VAL A 30 -8.15 -3.50 -1.47
CA VAL A 30 -9.49 -2.93 -1.61
C VAL A 30 -9.51 -1.44 -1.23
N ALA A 31 -8.84 -1.04 -0.16
CA ALA A 31 -8.79 0.36 0.28
C ALA A 31 -8.08 1.27 -0.72
N ILE A 32 -6.96 0.79 -1.29
CA ILE A 32 -6.15 1.52 -2.26
C ILE A 32 -6.87 1.62 -3.62
N LYS A 33 -7.80 0.69 -3.90
CA LYS A 33 -8.56 0.61 -5.16
C LYS A 33 -7.64 0.72 -6.38
N ARG A 34 -6.46 0.10 -6.31
CA ARG A 34 -5.54 0.00 -7.44
C ARG A 34 -6.14 -0.98 -8.44
N LEU A 35 -6.99 -0.46 -9.31
CA LEU A 35 -7.56 -1.19 -10.41
C LEU A 35 -6.60 -1.10 -11.60
N ASP A 36 -6.30 -2.25 -12.17
CA ASP A 36 -5.59 -2.31 -13.43
C ASP A 36 -6.46 -1.67 -14.53
N PRO A 37 -5.95 -0.71 -15.30
CA PRO A 37 -6.76 0.05 -16.25
C PRO A 37 -7.29 -0.79 -17.42
N LEU A 38 -6.63 -1.90 -17.75
CA LEU A 38 -7.05 -2.81 -18.82
C LEU A 38 -8.05 -3.86 -18.32
N THR A 39 -7.73 -4.51 -17.22
CA THR A 39 -8.50 -5.66 -16.73
C THR A 39 -9.55 -5.28 -15.69
N LYS A 40 -9.51 -4.04 -15.17
CA LYS A 40 -10.33 -3.55 -14.04
C LYS A 40 -10.26 -4.44 -12.80
N LYS A 41 -9.21 -5.26 -12.67
CA LYS A 41 -8.98 -6.13 -11.53
C LYS A 41 -8.13 -5.42 -10.49
N LEU A 42 -8.33 -5.77 -9.22
CA LEU A 42 -7.46 -5.35 -8.13
C LEU A 42 -6.05 -5.87 -8.37
N GLY A 43 -5.08 -4.98 -8.56
CA GLY A 43 -3.68 -5.36 -8.71
C GLY A 43 -3.18 -6.16 -7.50
N GLU A 44 -2.33 -7.14 -7.76
CA GLU A 44 -1.60 -7.83 -6.69
C GLU A 44 -0.37 -7.02 -6.31
N PRO A 45 -0.18 -6.70 -5.02
CA PRO A 45 1.03 -6.03 -4.57
C PRO A 45 2.19 -7.03 -4.55
N ASN A 46 3.34 -6.59 -5.06
CA ASN A 46 4.61 -7.28 -4.97
C ASN A 46 5.35 -6.90 -3.67
N ASP A 47 6.46 -7.58 -3.35
CA ASP A 47 7.28 -7.29 -2.17
C ASP A 47 7.94 -5.90 -2.19
N ARG A 48 7.85 -5.21 -3.33
CA ARG A 48 8.33 -3.84 -3.53
C ARG A 48 7.23 -2.79 -3.35
N ASP A 49 5.97 -3.20 -3.34
CA ASP A 49 4.85 -2.28 -3.18
C ASP A 49 4.78 -1.78 -1.74
N VAL A 50 4.71 -0.45 -1.59
CA VAL A 50 4.65 0.23 -0.29
C VAL A 50 3.52 1.26 -0.29
N VAL A 51 2.98 1.53 0.89
CA VAL A 51 1.98 2.58 1.10
C VAL A 51 2.60 3.63 2.01
N CYS A 52 2.60 4.89 1.58
CA CYS A 52 3.19 5.96 2.37
C CYS A 52 2.37 6.22 3.63
N HIS A 53 3.05 6.72 4.67
CA HIS A 53 2.46 7.02 5.97
C HIS A 53 1.25 7.97 5.93
N LEU A 54 1.13 8.81 4.89
CA LEU A 54 0.02 9.75 4.72
C LEU A 54 -1.35 9.07 4.51
N HIS A 55 -1.36 7.79 4.11
CA HIS A 55 -2.59 7.02 3.94
C HIS A 55 -2.98 6.23 5.20
N PHE A 56 -2.19 6.35 6.26
CA PHE A 56 -2.49 5.79 7.56
C PHE A 56 -2.87 6.91 8.51
N VAL A 57 -3.83 6.63 9.39
CA VAL A 57 -4.00 7.46 10.58
C VAL A 57 -2.82 7.20 11.52
N ALA A 58 -2.41 8.22 12.27
CA ALA A 58 -1.26 8.13 13.18
C ALA A 58 -1.38 6.96 14.19
N SER A 59 -2.61 6.55 14.52
CA SER A 59 -2.88 5.41 15.41
C SER A 59 -2.67 4.04 14.76
N ASP A 60 -2.80 3.95 13.43
CA ASP A 60 -2.62 2.70 12.65
C ASP A 60 -1.22 2.58 12.03
N TYR A 61 -0.50 3.71 11.91
CA TYR A 61 0.89 3.70 11.49
C TYR A 61 1.74 3.17 12.64
N LYS A 62 2.04 1.87 12.61
CA LYS A 62 3.00 1.28 13.53
C LYS A 62 4.37 1.85 13.20
N ASP A 63 4.77 2.86 13.97
CA ASP A 63 6.14 3.33 13.96
C ASP A 63 7.05 2.13 14.25
N THR A 64 7.84 1.73 13.25
CA THR A 64 8.78 0.60 13.38
C THR A 64 10.02 0.97 14.19
N SER A 65 10.00 2.09 14.93
CA SER A 65 10.99 2.43 15.94
C SER A 65 10.60 1.88 17.32
N ALA A 66 10.74 0.56 17.49
CA ALA A 66 10.73 -0.09 18.80
C ALA A 66 11.86 -1.11 18.88
#